data_AF-A0A024ULU4-F1
#
_entry.id   AF-A0A024ULU4-F1
#
_cell.length_a   1.000
_cell.length_b   1.000
_cell.length_c   1.000
_cell.angle_alpha   90.00
_cell.angle_beta   90.00
_cell.angle_gamma   90.00
#
_symmetry.space_group_name_H-M   'P 1'
#
loop_
_entity.id
_entity.type
_entity.pdbx_description
1 polymer ?
#
loop_
_entity_poly.entity_id
_entity_poly.type
_entity_poly.pdbx_seq_one_letter_code
_entity_poly.pdbx_strand_id
1 'polypeptide(L)'
;MKLIVALVAASAAASKQSVSTLSVDQRDQLRAELAAWRQAFGATAAAEGLLPRATKSMSPLDAEQDALQRFYDNKLAIEEARRNNPEATFDNNHPYALMTQAEFKKFVEGVSLKEGVASVRSLPAADLNTTSVKAATVDWTTGRCINPVRNQGQCGSCWAFSSVARGATAGGRTPP
;
A
#
# COMPACT_ATOMS: atom_id res chain seq x y z
N MET A 1 1.88 -13.17 19.65
CA MET A 1 0.67 -13.97 19.89
C MET A 1 -0.20 -13.84 18.65
N LYS A 2 -0.33 -14.91 17.84
CA LYS A 2 -1.03 -14.88 16.55
C LYS A 2 -2.54 -14.85 16.81
N LEU A 3 -3.26 -13.84 16.31
CA LEU A 3 -4.71 -13.88 16.18
C LEU A 3 -5.05 -15.04 15.25
N ILE A 4 -5.39 -16.20 15.80
CA ILE A 4 -5.85 -17.35 15.00
C ILE A 4 -7.29 -17.03 14.59
N VAL A 5 -7.44 -16.30 13.48
CA VAL A 5 -8.71 -16.23 12.77
C VAL A 5 -8.86 -17.56 12.05
N ALA A 6 -9.68 -18.45 12.61
CA ALA A 6 -10.12 -19.65 11.90
C ALA A 6 -11.05 -19.22 10.76
N LEU A 7 -10.46 -18.96 9.59
CA LEU A 7 -11.21 -18.81 8.34
C LEU A 7 -11.62 -20.21 7.86
N VAL A 8 -12.84 -20.61 8.20
CA VAL A 8 -13.49 -21.77 7.59
C VAL A 8 -13.65 -21.49 6.11
N ALA A 9 -13.04 -22.33 5.26
CA ALA A 9 -13.21 -22.26 3.82
C ALA A 9 -14.66 -22.60 3.47
N ALA A 10 -15.47 -21.57 3.21
CA ALA A 10 -16.79 -21.71 2.63
C ALA A 10 -16.93 -20.77 1.43
N SER A 11 -17.35 -21.38 0.32
CA SER A 11 -17.54 -20.86 -1.02
C SER A 11 -18.30 -19.53 -1.11
N ALA A 12 -17.80 -18.64 -1.98
CA ALA A 12 -18.53 -17.70 -2.84
C ALA A 12 -19.77 -16.96 -2.27
N ALA A 13 -19.71 -16.53 -1.02
CA ALA A 13 -20.40 -15.35 -0.49
C ALA A 13 -19.68 -15.00 0.81
N ALA A 14 -18.58 -14.25 0.72
CA ALA A 14 -17.86 -13.77 1.88
C ALA A 14 -18.79 -12.85 2.67
N SER A 15 -19.52 -13.42 3.63
CA SER A 15 -20.17 -12.65 4.68
C SER A 15 -19.07 -11.84 5.34
N LYS A 16 -19.04 -10.53 5.09
CA LYS A 16 -17.99 -9.64 5.62
C LYS A 16 -17.99 -9.82 7.14
N GLN A 17 -16.96 -10.47 7.66
CA GLN A 17 -16.85 -10.75 9.09
C GLN A 17 -16.91 -9.41 9.83
N SER A 18 -17.83 -9.29 10.79
CA SER A 18 -18.01 -8.04 11.52
C SER A 18 -17.30 -8.08 12.85
N VAL A 19 -16.68 -6.97 13.26
CA VAL A 19 -16.10 -6.79 14.59
C VAL A 19 -17.12 -7.06 15.70
N SER A 20 -18.43 -6.88 15.43
CA SER A 20 -19.51 -7.17 16.38
C SER A 20 -19.64 -8.67 16.73
N THR A 21 -19.15 -9.56 15.87
CA THR A 21 -19.20 -11.02 16.05
C THR A 21 -18.02 -11.58 16.85
N LEU A 22 -17.00 -10.75 17.12
CA LEU A 22 -15.83 -11.14 17.89
C LEU A 22 -16.15 -11.25 19.39
N SER A 23 -15.42 -12.12 20.10
CA SER A 23 -15.48 -12.18 21.56
C SER A 23 -15.04 -10.86 22.20
N VAL A 24 -15.38 -10.65 23.48
CA VAL A 24 -14.95 -9.46 24.23
C VAL A 24 -13.43 -9.35 24.23
N ASP A 25 -12.71 -10.42 24.59
CA ASP A 25 -11.24 -10.45 24.62
C ASP A 25 -10.63 -10.13 23.25
N GLN A 26 -11.19 -10.67 22.17
CA GLN A 26 -10.72 -10.40 20.80
C GLN A 26 -10.91 -8.92 20.41
N ARG A 27 -12.05 -8.32 20.78
CA ARG A 27 -12.30 -6.89 20.55
C ARG A 27 -11.37 -6.01 21.38
N ASP A 28 -11.08 -6.39 22.61
CA ASP A 28 -10.19 -5.63 23.49
C ASP A 28 -8.74 -5.68 22.99
N GLN A 29 -8.28 -6.85 22.53
CA GLN A 29 -7.00 -6.96 21.85
C GLN A 29 -6.96 -6.08 20.59
N LEU A 30 -8.00 -6.13 19.75
CA LEU A 30 -8.07 -5.33 18.53
C LEU A 30 -8.03 -3.81 18.83
N ARG A 31 -8.71 -3.37 19.89
CA ARG A 31 -8.66 -1.98 20.39
C ARG A 31 -7.26 -1.58 20.83
N ALA A 32 -6.57 -2.45 21.57
CA ALA A 32 -5.19 -2.19 22.00
C ALA A 32 -4.24 -2.06 20.79
N GLU A 33 -4.39 -2.93 19.79
CA GLU A 33 -3.60 -2.88 18.56
C GLU A 33 -3.91 -1.61 17.73
N LEU A 34 -5.19 -1.24 17.61
CA LEU A 34 -5.59 0.01 16.94
C LEU A 34 -5.03 1.24 17.67
N ALA A 35 -5.04 1.24 19.00
CA ALA A 35 -4.45 2.31 19.80
C ALA A 35 -2.94 2.43 19.56
N ALA A 36 -2.21 1.31 19.53
CA ALA A 36 -0.80 1.29 19.19
C ALA A 36 -0.54 1.79 17.77
N TRP A 37 -1.36 1.38 16.79
CA TRP A 37 -1.28 1.89 15.43
C TRP A 37 -1.52 3.41 15.37
N ARG A 38 -2.52 3.93 16.09
CA ARG A 38 -2.80 5.38 16.17
C ARG A 38 -1.62 6.14 16.76
N GLN A 39 -0.93 5.59 17.75
CA GLN A 39 0.29 6.19 18.32
C GLN A 39 1.43 6.24 17.29
N ALA A 40 1.65 5.15 16.55
CA ALA A 40 2.74 5.06 15.59
C ALA A 40 2.49 5.86 14.30
N PHE A 41 1.25 5.86 13.80
CA PHE A 41 0.93 6.33 12.44
C PHE A 41 -0.17 7.37 12.38
N GLY A 42 -0.93 7.60 13.46
CA GLY A 42 -2.11 8.48 13.44
C GLY A 42 -1.80 9.90 13.00
N ALA A 43 -0.66 10.46 13.44
CA ALA A 43 -0.23 11.80 13.04
C ALA A 43 0.09 11.88 11.53
N THR A 44 0.87 10.93 11.01
CA THR A 44 1.20 10.85 9.57
C THR A 44 -0.05 10.61 8.74
N ALA A 45 -0.92 9.69 9.17
CA ALA A 45 -2.18 9.39 8.50
C ALA A 45 -3.10 10.61 8.47
N ALA A 46 -3.16 11.41 9.53
CA ALA A 46 -3.92 12.65 9.54
C ALA A 46 -3.33 13.69 8.58
N ALA A 47 -2.01 13.90 8.63
CA ALA A 47 -1.31 14.88 7.79
C ALA A 47 -1.43 14.57 6.30
N GLU A 48 -1.44 13.28 5.93
CA GLU A 48 -1.55 12.82 4.54
C GLU A 48 -3.01 12.59 4.09
N GLY A 49 -3.99 12.82 4.97
CA GLY A 49 -5.42 12.65 4.66
C GLY A 49 -5.84 11.19 4.45
N LEU A 50 -5.19 10.27 5.16
CA LEU A 50 -5.40 8.80 5.07
C LEU A 50 -6.44 8.28 6.06
N LEU A 51 -6.84 9.10 7.04
CA LEU A 51 -7.87 8.71 8.00
C LEU A 51 -9.26 8.61 7.34
N PRO A 52 -10.13 7.70 7.82
CA PRO A 52 -11.51 7.62 7.36
C PRO A 52 -12.20 8.97 7.47
N ARG A 53 -12.97 9.34 6.43
CA ARG A 53 -13.74 10.60 6.46
C ARG A 53 -14.90 10.44 7.43
N ALA A 54 -14.84 11.15 8.55
CA ALA A 54 -16.01 11.32 9.41
C ALA A 54 -17.10 12.07 8.63
N THR A 55 -18.27 11.45 8.47
CA THR A 55 -19.45 12.17 7.99
C THR A 55 -19.93 13.08 9.12
N LYS A 56 -20.50 14.25 8.79
CA LYS A 56 -20.96 15.23 9.79
C LYS A 56 -22.00 14.67 10.77
N SER A 57 -22.62 13.53 10.46
CA SER A 57 -23.65 12.87 11.24
C SER A 57 -23.13 11.69 12.08
N MET A 58 -21.84 11.38 12.03
CA MET A 58 -21.28 10.20 12.71
C MET A 58 -20.99 10.51 14.18
N SER A 59 -21.51 9.70 15.09
CA SER A 59 -21.18 9.84 16.52
C SER A 59 -19.73 9.39 16.78
N PRO A 60 -19.09 9.84 17.88
CA PRO A 60 -17.76 9.36 18.26
C PRO A 60 -17.69 7.83 18.44
N LEU A 61 -18.78 7.23 18.93
CA LEU A 61 -18.88 5.78 19.10
C LEU A 61 -18.92 5.07 17.74
N ASP A 62 -19.72 5.59 16.80
CA ASP A 62 -19.81 5.03 15.45
C ASP A 62 -18.48 5.15 14.71
N ALA A 63 -17.77 6.27 14.86
CA ALA A 63 -16.45 6.48 14.29
C ALA A 63 -15.41 5.50 14.85
N GLU A 64 -15.47 5.21 16.15
CA GLU A 64 -14.60 4.21 16.76
C GLU A 64 -14.92 2.80 16.26
N GLN A 65 -16.20 2.45 16.14
CA GLN A 65 -16.63 1.16 15.63
C GLN A 65 -16.28 0.96 14.14
N ASP A 66 -16.40 2.00 13.33
CA ASP A 66 -15.94 2.02 11.93
C ASP A 66 -14.43 1.82 11.84
N ALA A 67 -13.64 2.54 12.65
CA ALA A 67 -12.19 2.37 12.68
C ALA A 67 -11.77 0.94 13.09
N LEU A 68 -12.43 0.35 14.09
CA LEU A 68 -12.19 -1.03 14.49
C LEU A 68 -12.55 -2.03 13.39
N GLN A 69 -13.69 -1.83 12.71
CA GLN A 69 -14.09 -2.68 11.59
C GLN A 69 -13.08 -2.61 10.44
N ARG A 70 -12.63 -1.41 10.06
CA ARG A 70 -11.64 -1.20 9.00
C ARG A 70 -10.30 -1.86 9.33
N PHE A 71 -9.84 -1.69 10.56
CA PHE A 71 -8.60 -2.31 11.02
C PHE A 71 -8.70 -3.84 11.03
N TYR A 72 -9.85 -4.38 11.46
CA TYR A 72 -10.12 -5.81 11.39
C TYR A 72 -10.13 -6.33 9.95
N ASP A 73 -10.84 -5.65 9.04
CA ASP A 73 -10.89 -5.99 7.62
C ASP A 73 -9.49 -5.99 6.98
N ASN A 74 -8.64 -5.01 7.33
CA ASN A 74 -7.25 -4.97 6.88
C ASN A 74 -6.46 -6.21 7.35
N LYS A 75 -6.61 -6.61 8.62
CA LYS A 75 -5.95 -7.81 9.14
C LYS A 75 -6.43 -9.09 8.45
N LEU A 76 -7.73 -9.20 8.14
CA LEU A 76 -8.26 -10.32 7.36
C LEU A 76 -7.65 -10.38 5.95
N ALA A 77 -7.56 -9.23 5.28
CA ALA A 77 -6.93 -9.12 3.97
C ALA A 77 -5.44 -9.48 4.01
N ILE A 78 -4.72 -9.13 5.08
CA ILE A 78 -3.32 -9.53 5.31
C ILE A 78 -3.19 -11.05 5.41
N GLU A 79 -4.04 -11.72 6.21
CA GLU A 79 -3.98 -13.19 6.32
C GLU A 79 -4.34 -13.88 5.01
N GLU A 80 -5.29 -13.34 4.25
CA GLU A 80 -5.59 -13.82 2.90
C GLU A 80 -4.40 -13.65 1.95
N ALA A 81 -3.78 -12.46 1.93
CA ALA A 81 -2.63 -12.18 1.09
C ALA A 81 -1.44 -13.10 1.40
N ARG A 82 -1.15 -13.36 2.69
CA ARG A 82 -0.10 -14.30 3.11
C ARG A 82 -0.35 -15.72 2.64
N ARG A 83 -1.60 -16.20 2.71
CA ARG A 83 -1.95 -17.55 2.20
C ARG A 83 -1.75 -17.66 0.69
N ASN A 84 -2.06 -16.60 -0.04
CA ASN A 84 -1.96 -16.58 -1.51
C ASN A 84 -0.54 -16.27 -2.02
N ASN A 85 0.35 -15.76 -1.16
CA ASN A 85 1.69 -15.32 -1.53
C ASN A 85 2.72 -15.75 -0.46
N PRO A 86 3.10 -17.04 -0.40
CA PRO A 86 3.89 -17.60 0.70
C PRO A 86 5.32 -17.05 0.80
N GLU A 87 5.85 -16.47 -0.29
CA GLU A 87 7.18 -15.85 -0.32
C GLU A 87 7.17 -14.36 0.06
N ALA A 88 5.99 -13.78 0.27
CA ALA A 88 5.84 -12.37 0.61
C ALA A 88 5.39 -12.17 2.06
N THR A 89 5.87 -11.09 2.67
CA THR A 89 5.43 -10.67 3.99
C THR A 89 4.43 -9.52 3.86
N PHE A 90 3.34 -9.61 4.61
CA PHE A 90 2.31 -8.56 4.68
C PHE A 90 2.09 -8.22 6.15
N ASP A 91 1.98 -6.94 6.47
CA ASP A 91 1.68 -6.44 7.80
C ASP A 91 0.87 -5.14 7.71
N ASN A 92 0.43 -4.65 8.87
CA ASN A 92 -0.33 -3.43 9.04
C ASN A 92 0.53 -2.29 9.63
N ASN A 93 1.86 -2.40 9.55
CA ASN A 93 2.81 -1.44 10.12
C ASN A 93 3.05 -0.26 9.15
N HIS A 94 1.96 0.38 8.73
CA HIS A 94 1.96 1.47 7.76
C HIS A 94 0.74 2.40 7.95
N PRO A 95 0.78 3.66 7.47
CA PRO A 95 -0.28 4.64 7.74
C PRO A 95 -1.59 4.40 6.98
N TYR A 96 -1.63 3.44 6.05
CA TYR A 96 -2.83 3.10 5.27
C TYR A 96 -3.78 2.07 5.93
N ALA A 97 -3.49 1.60 7.16
CA ALA A 97 -4.18 0.43 7.74
C ALA A 97 -5.69 0.61 8.01
N LEU A 98 -6.20 1.85 7.98
CA LEU A 98 -7.63 2.15 8.12
C LEU A 98 -8.36 2.41 6.80
N MET A 99 -7.64 2.38 5.67
CA MET A 99 -8.27 2.54 4.36
C MET A 99 -8.93 1.23 3.94
N THR A 100 -10.15 1.33 3.43
CA THR A 100 -10.74 0.24 2.65
C THR A 100 -9.94 0.03 1.36
N GLN A 101 -10.01 -1.15 0.76
CA GLN A 101 -9.37 -1.39 -0.54
C GLN A 101 -9.83 -0.41 -1.62
N ALA A 102 -11.10 0.01 -1.60
CA ALA A 102 -11.63 0.97 -2.56
C ALA A 102 -11.05 2.37 -2.36
N GLU A 103 -10.92 2.82 -1.11
CA GLU A 103 -10.28 4.10 -0.79
C GLU A 103 -8.79 4.07 -1.11
N PHE A 104 -8.09 2.98 -0.75
CA PHE A 104 -6.67 2.82 -1.05
C PHE A 104 -6.43 2.80 -2.55
N LYS A 105 -7.22 2.03 -3.31
CA LYS A 105 -7.17 2.03 -4.78
C LYS A 105 -7.31 3.45 -5.31
N LYS A 106 -8.35 4.18 -4.91
CA LYS A 106 -8.57 5.56 -5.35
C LYS A 106 -7.42 6.50 -4.97
N PHE A 107 -6.78 6.27 -3.84
CA PHE A 107 -5.64 7.05 -3.37
C PHE A 107 -4.38 6.84 -4.22
N VAL A 108 -4.09 5.60 -4.59
CA VAL A 108 -2.89 5.24 -5.38
C VAL A 108 -3.11 5.25 -6.88
N GLU A 109 -4.36 5.28 -7.34
CA GLU A 109 -4.71 5.27 -8.76
C GLU A 109 -4.06 6.45 -9.49
N GLY A 110 -3.25 6.12 -10.50
CA GLY A 110 -2.61 7.10 -11.37
C GLY A 110 -3.46 7.44 -12.58
N VAL A 111 -2.93 8.31 -13.44
CA VAL A 111 -3.54 8.61 -14.74
C VAL A 111 -3.45 7.41 -15.70
N SER A 112 -4.45 7.24 -16.56
CA SER A 112 -4.42 6.26 -17.64
C SER A 112 -3.37 6.66 -18.68
N LEU A 113 -2.44 5.77 -18.98
CA LEU A 113 -1.37 5.98 -19.97
C LEU A 113 -1.65 5.32 -21.33
N LYS A 114 -2.88 4.85 -21.57
CA LYS A 114 -3.22 4.04 -22.76
C LYS A 114 -2.84 4.72 -24.09
N GLU A 115 -3.13 6.01 -24.23
CA GLU A 115 -2.82 6.78 -25.44
C GLU A 115 -1.31 6.98 -25.61
N GLY A 116 -0.60 7.39 -24.55
CA GLY A 116 0.85 7.58 -24.58
C GLY A 116 1.63 6.29 -24.85
N VAL A 117 1.14 5.13 -24.37
CA VAL A 117 1.77 3.82 -24.64
C VAL A 117 1.70 3.46 -26.12
N ALA A 118 0.60 3.78 -26.82
CA ALA A 118 0.49 3.52 -28.25
C ALA A 118 1.53 4.33 -29.04
N SER A 119 1.70 5.62 -28.70
CA SER A 119 2.70 6.48 -29.33
C SER A 119 4.13 6.00 -29.06
N VAL A 120 4.46 5.60 -27.82
CA VAL A 120 5.82 5.08 -27.49
C VAL A 120 6.13 3.79 -28.24
N ARG A 121 5.16 2.89 -28.42
CA ARG A 121 5.37 1.63 -29.16
C ARG A 121 5.66 1.82 -30.65
N SER A 122 5.28 2.95 -31.22
CA SER A 122 5.59 3.29 -32.61
C SER A 122 7.02 3.81 -32.82
N LEU A 123 7.75 4.10 -31.73
CA LEU A 123 9.14 4.56 -31.83
C LEU A 123 10.09 3.39 -32.13
N PRO A 124 11.18 3.63 -32.90
CA PRO A 124 12.22 2.63 -33.07
C PRO A 124 12.80 2.20 -31.72
N ALA A 125 12.90 0.89 -31.50
CA ALA A 125 13.58 0.36 -30.35
C ALA A 125 15.10 0.58 -30.50
N ALA A 126 15.77 0.95 -29.41
CA ALA A 126 17.22 0.94 -29.38
C ALA A 126 17.73 -0.51 -29.48
N ASP A 127 18.68 -0.76 -30.38
CA ASP A 127 19.38 -2.04 -30.43
C ASP A 127 20.38 -2.09 -29.27
N LEU A 128 20.03 -2.82 -28.22
CA LEU A 128 20.89 -3.03 -27.06
C LEU A 128 21.70 -4.29 -27.30
N ASN A 129 23.02 -4.14 -27.41
CA ASN A 129 23.91 -5.29 -27.50
C ASN A 129 23.91 -6.06 -26.16
N THR A 130 23.13 -7.13 -26.10
CA THR A 130 22.98 -7.98 -24.90
C THR A 130 24.00 -9.12 -24.84
N THR A 131 24.97 -9.18 -25.76
CA THR A 131 26.00 -10.25 -25.78
C THR A 131 27.11 -10.07 -24.74
N SER A 132 27.15 -8.92 -24.04
CA SER A 132 28.08 -8.70 -22.92
C SER A 132 27.70 -9.54 -21.69
N VAL A 133 28.70 -9.83 -20.84
CA VAL A 133 28.50 -10.59 -19.59
C VAL A 133 27.49 -9.87 -18.71
N LYS A 134 26.32 -10.48 -18.55
CA LYS A 134 25.27 -10.01 -17.65
C LYS A 134 25.63 -10.41 -16.22
N ALA A 135 25.64 -9.44 -15.31
CA ALA A 135 25.76 -9.74 -13.89
C ALA A 135 24.60 -10.66 -13.44
N ALA A 136 24.90 -11.66 -12.61
CA ALA A 136 23.90 -12.58 -12.07
C ALA A 136 22.85 -11.87 -11.20
N THR A 137 23.22 -10.73 -10.60
CA THR A 137 22.33 -9.90 -9.79
C THR A 137 22.79 -8.45 -9.90
N VAL A 138 21.85 -7.51 -10.01
CA VAL A 138 22.15 -6.07 -10.09
C VAL A 138 21.24 -5.33 -9.12
N ASP A 139 21.83 -4.55 -8.22
CA ASP A 139 21.13 -3.62 -7.34
C ASP A 139 21.64 -2.19 -7.55
N TRP A 140 20.84 -1.38 -8.27
CA TRP A 140 21.16 0.01 -8.57
C TRP A 140 21.06 0.94 -7.36
N THR A 141 20.41 0.51 -6.27
CA THR A 141 20.26 1.32 -5.05
C THR A 141 21.56 1.50 -4.29
N THR A 142 22.53 0.61 -4.51
CA THR A 142 23.90 0.72 -3.98
C THR A 142 24.74 1.79 -4.69
N GLY A 143 24.30 2.24 -5.86
CA GLY A 143 24.96 3.30 -6.62
C GLY A 143 24.46 4.71 -6.24
N ARG A 144 25.09 5.75 -6.81
CA ARG A 144 24.67 7.15 -6.64
C ARG A 144 23.52 7.57 -7.57
N CYS A 145 23.04 6.65 -8.38
CA CYS A 145 22.13 6.89 -9.49
C CYS A 145 20.64 6.81 -9.07
N ILE A 146 20.35 6.27 -7.88
CA ILE A 146 18.99 6.10 -7.38
C ILE A 146 18.72 7.12 -6.28
N ASN A 147 17.65 7.89 -6.45
CA ASN A 147 17.17 8.82 -5.43
C ASN A 147 16.51 8.06 -4.26
N PRO A 148 16.45 8.66 -3.06
CA PRO A 148 15.62 8.15 -1.97
C PRO A 148 14.15 7.98 -2.39
N VAL A 149 13.46 7.03 -1.77
CA VAL A 149 12.02 6.82 -1.97
C VAL A 149 11.26 8.09 -1.61
N ARG A 150 10.31 8.47 -2.46
CA ARG A 150 9.46 9.67 -2.29
C ARG A 150 7.98 9.28 -2.24
N ASN A 151 7.16 10.12 -1.62
CA ASN A 151 5.70 9.94 -1.54
C ASN A 151 5.00 10.75 -2.64
N GLN A 152 4.18 10.08 -3.47
CA GLN A 152 3.40 10.73 -4.54
C GLN A 152 2.16 11.49 -4.03
N GLY A 153 1.72 11.19 -2.80
CA GLY A 153 0.47 11.70 -2.24
C GLY A 153 -0.75 11.39 -3.10
N GLN A 154 -1.75 12.28 -3.04
CA GLN A 154 -3.07 12.10 -3.68
C GLN A 154 -3.16 12.58 -5.14
N CYS A 155 -2.02 12.85 -5.79
CA CYS A 155 -1.98 13.56 -7.08
C CYS A 155 -2.13 12.63 -8.30
N GLY A 156 -1.99 11.31 -8.14
CA GLY A 156 -1.95 10.37 -9.27
C GLY A 156 -0.72 10.56 -10.18
N SER A 157 0.38 11.07 -9.63
CA SER A 157 1.58 11.52 -10.34
C SER A 157 2.65 10.43 -10.52
N CYS A 158 2.31 9.15 -10.35
CA CYS A 158 3.25 8.03 -10.45
C CYS A 158 4.04 8.01 -11.78
N TRP A 159 3.44 8.49 -12.87
CA TRP A 159 4.10 8.63 -14.18
C TRP A 159 5.29 9.61 -14.16
N ALA A 160 5.16 10.72 -13.43
CA ALA A 160 6.21 11.73 -13.28
C ALA A 160 7.33 11.19 -12.39
N PHE A 161 6.98 10.54 -11.28
CA PHE A 161 7.94 9.90 -10.37
C PHE A 161 8.75 8.82 -11.10
N SER A 162 8.10 7.99 -11.91
CA SER A 162 8.76 6.95 -12.73
C SER A 162 9.73 7.56 -13.74
N SER A 163 9.35 8.69 -14.36
CA SER A 163 10.19 9.41 -15.32
C SER A 163 11.42 10.06 -14.65
N VAL A 164 11.23 10.69 -13.49
CA VAL A 164 12.32 11.32 -12.71
C VAL A 164 13.28 10.27 -12.15
N ALA A 165 12.78 9.13 -11.68
CA ALA A 165 13.62 8.03 -11.19
C ALA A 165 14.59 7.55 -12.27
N ARG A 166 14.13 7.42 -13.52
CA ARG A 166 14.97 7.09 -14.68
C ARG A 166 15.88 8.25 -15.12
N GLY A 167 15.44 9.50 -15.02
CA GLY A 167 16.28 10.66 -15.38
C GLY A 167 17.45 10.86 -14.42
N ALA A 168 17.24 10.61 -13.13
CA ALA A 168 18.27 10.73 -12.10
C ALA A 168 19.41 9.71 -12.27
N THR A 169 19.13 8.53 -12.81
CA THR A 169 20.19 7.54 -13.08
C THR A 169 21.13 7.95 -14.21
N ALA A 170 20.71 8.86 -15.09
CA ALA A 170 21.53 9.39 -16.19
C ALA A 170 22.37 10.62 -15.80
N GLY A 171 22.21 11.14 -14.57
CA GLY A 171 22.79 12.40 -14.10
C GLY A 171 24.16 12.31 -13.43
N GLY A 172 24.98 11.30 -13.76
CA GLY A 172 26.36 11.18 -13.31
C GLY A 172 27.28 12.26 -13.91
N ARG A 173 26.96 13.54 -13.69
CA ARG A 173 27.87 14.66 -13.96
C ARG A 173 28.78 14.77 -12.73
N THR A 174 30.02 14.30 -12.88
CA THR A 174 31.12 14.63 -11.96
C THR A 174 31.16 16.15 -11.76
N PRO A 175 31.13 16.67 -10.51
CA PRO A 175 31.47 18.07 -10.29
C PRO A 175 32.96 18.28 -10.63
N PRO A 176 33.35 19.50 -11.05
CA PRO A 176 34.75 19.83 -11.36
C PRO A 176 35.67 19.63 -10.15
#